data_AF-A0A6A3X6P9-F1
#
_entry.id   AF-A0A6A3X6P9-F1
#
_cell.length_a   1.000
_cell.length_b   1.000
_cell.length_c   1.000
_cell.angle_alpha   90.00
_cell.angle_beta   90.00
_cell.angle_gamma   90.00
#
_symmetry.space_group_name_H-M   'P 1'
#
loop_
_entity.id
_entity.type
_entity.pdbx_description
1 polymer ?
#
loop_
_entity_poly.entity_id
_entity_poly.type
_entity_poly.pdbx_seq_one_letter_code
_entity_poly.pdbx_strand_id
1 'polypeptide(L)'
;MVRETRSEHDEFYARLATRSPADRQRIVAEHRAHLNGDSATDADFGDDKESAGPAGLVTTQKVVPAKKPAYLPPPRGKDASYLAAAKKKMEDRLAAEAAAAKRSSVGKKGRGKAKTPGRRPVTKKQAAEDARREKKEKEAKAMARAEAAASRRAAEKEREQGA
;
A
#
# COMPACT_ATOMS: atom_id res chain seq x y z
N MET A 1 -26.15 -4.99 8.31
CA MET A 1 -24.80 -4.42 8.24
C MET A 1 -24.74 -3.39 7.12
N VAL A 2 -24.63 -2.13 7.48
CA VAL A 2 -24.50 -0.99 6.55
C VAL A 2 -23.02 -0.78 6.26
N ARG A 3 -22.66 -0.49 5.00
CA ARG A 3 -21.28 -0.18 4.61
C ARG A 3 -21.15 1.33 4.45
N GLU A 4 -20.26 1.93 5.24
CA GLU A 4 -19.85 3.32 5.06
C GLU A 4 -19.03 3.49 3.78
N THR A 5 -19.25 4.59 3.07
CA THR A 5 -18.34 5.02 2.01
C THR A 5 -17.11 5.69 2.62
N ARG A 6 -16.02 5.77 1.85
CA ARG A 6 -14.79 6.40 2.33
C ARG A 6 -14.99 7.88 2.66
N SER A 7 -15.82 8.59 1.90
CA SER A 7 -16.18 9.99 2.17
C SER A 7 -16.95 10.12 3.49
N GLU A 8 -17.93 9.25 3.74
CA GLU A 8 -18.70 9.25 4.99
C GLU A 8 -17.80 9.03 6.21
N HIS A 9 -16.88 8.06 6.11
CA HIS A 9 -15.89 7.81 7.14
C HIS A 9 -15.03 9.06 7.41
N ASP A 10 -14.50 9.70 6.37
CA ASP A 10 -13.65 10.89 6.51
C ASP A 10 -14.42 12.08 7.11
N GLU A 11 -15.68 12.28 6.73
CA GLU A 11 -16.57 13.30 7.29
C GLU A 11 -16.89 13.04 8.76
N PHE A 12 -17.17 11.79 9.12
CA PHE A 12 -17.41 11.37 10.50
C PHE A 12 -16.20 11.71 11.40
N TYR A 13 -14.99 11.35 10.97
CA TYR A 13 -13.77 11.66 11.72
C TYR A 13 -13.45 13.15 11.76
N ALA A 14 -13.76 13.91 10.71
CA ALA A 14 -13.63 15.36 10.71
C ALA A 14 -14.54 16.02 11.76
N ARG A 15 -15.80 15.57 11.88
CA ARG A 15 -16.73 16.03 12.91
C ARG A 15 -16.30 15.57 14.32
N LEU A 16 -15.74 14.38 14.44
CA LEU A 16 -15.24 13.82 15.69
C LEU A 16 -14.03 14.59 16.25
N ALA A 17 -13.22 15.18 15.37
CA ALA A 17 -11.98 15.88 15.72
C ALA A 17 -12.18 17.13 16.58
N THR A 18 -13.40 17.69 16.62
CA THR A 18 -13.75 18.86 17.45
C THR A 18 -14.30 18.48 18.82
N ARG A 19 -14.56 17.19 19.07
CA ARG A 19 -15.20 16.70 20.32
C ARG A 19 -14.19 16.35 21.42
N SER A 20 -14.68 16.24 22.65
CA SER A 20 -13.87 15.80 23.80
C SER A 20 -13.44 14.33 23.63
N PRO A 21 -12.31 13.89 24.20
CA PRO A 21 -11.83 12.52 24.05
C PRO A 21 -12.80 11.46 24.60
N ALA A 22 -13.59 11.78 25.62
CA ALA A 22 -14.62 10.89 26.16
C ALA A 22 -15.80 10.76 25.18
N ASP A 23 -16.27 11.88 24.62
CA ASP A 23 -17.37 11.88 23.64
C ASP A 23 -16.97 11.17 22.35
N ARG A 24 -15.71 11.35 21.90
CA ARG A 24 -15.17 10.62 20.74
C ARG A 24 -15.33 9.12 20.88
N GLN A 25 -15.02 8.57 22.06
CA GLN A 25 -15.13 7.13 22.29
C GLN A 25 -16.58 6.66 22.28
N ARG A 26 -17.49 7.43 22.90
CA ARG A 26 -18.94 7.14 22.90
C ARG A 26 -19.50 7.13 21.46
N ILE A 27 -19.26 8.22 20.73
CA ILE A 27 -19.78 8.42 19.37
C ILE A 27 -19.22 7.37 18.39
N VAL A 28 -17.94 7.01 18.49
CA VAL A 28 -17.36 5.93 17.66
C VAL A 28 -17.99 4.57 17.95
N ALA A 29 -18.28 4.27 19.23
CA ALA A 29 -18.90 3.02 19.61
C ALA A 29 -20.34 2.92 19.09
N GLU A 30 -21.12 3.99 19.21
CA GLU A 30 -22.48 4.09 18.69
C GLU A 30 -22.51 3.96 17.15
N HIS A 31 -21.61 4.66 16.45
CA HIS A 31 -21.52 4.61 14.99
C HIS A 31 -21.18 3.19 14.50
N ARG A 32 -20.26 2.50 15.19
CA ARG A 32 -19.96 1.09 14.91
C ARG A 32 -21.15 0.18 15.16
N ALA A 33 -21.89 0.37 16.25
CA ALA A 33 -23.09 -0.39 16.53
C ALA A 33 -24.14 -0.18 15.42
N HIS A 34 -24.26 1.03 14.90
CA HIS A 34 -25.13 1.32 13.76
C HIS A 34 -24.69 0.61 12.47
N LEU A 35 -23.41 0.68 12.11
CA LEU A 35 -22.88 -0.02 10.93
C LEU A 35 -23.04 -1.54 11.03
N ASN A 36 -22.87 -2.10 12.23
CA ASN A 36 -23.12 -3.52 12.48
C ASN A 36 -24.62 -3.88 12.36
N GLY A 37 -25.52 -2.92 12.58
CA GLY A 37 -26.96 -3.10 12.63
C GLY A 37 -27.48 -3.44 14.03
N ASP A 38 -26.65 -3.24 15.06
CA ASP A 38 -27.02 -3.40 16.47
C ASP A 38 -27.83 -2.20 16.98
N SER A 39 -27.69 -1.03 16.33
CA SER A 39 -28.45 0.18 16.61
C SER A 39 -29.18 0.68 15.35
N ALA A 40 -30.46 1.04 15.50
CA ALA A 40 -31.27 1.60 14.42
C ALA A 40 -30.89 3.05 14.07
N THR A 41 -30.35 3.79 15.05
CA THR A 41 -29.92 5.17 14.90
C THR A 41 -28.40 5.25 14.88
N ASP A 42 -27.88 6.13 14.03
CA ASP A 42 -26.45 6.47 14.00
C ASP A 42 -26.05 7.28 15.25
N ALA A 43 -24.74 7.47 15.44
CA ALA A 43 -24.17 8.13 16.60
C ALA A 43 -24.69 9.55 16.80
N ASP A 44 -25.04 9.87 18.05
CA ASP A 44 -25.51 11.20 18.40
C ASP A 44 -24.35 12.09 18.85
N PHE A 45 -24.11 13.14 18.07
CA PHE A 45 -23.12 14.17 18.36
C PHE A 45 -23.61 15.20 19.40
N GLY A 46 -24.88 15.16 19.79
CA GLY A 46 -25.55 16.12 20.66
C GLY A 46 -25.92 17.41 19.93
N ASP A 47 -26.82 18.20 20.53
CA ASP A 47 -27.17 19.53 20.03
C ASP A 47 -25.92 20.40 19.88
N ASP A 48 -25.67 20.90 18.67
CA ASP A 48 -24.60 21.83 18.30
C ASP A 48 -24.78 23.24 18.94
N LYS A 49 -25.43 23.31 20.11
CA LYS A 49 -25.74 24.53 20.86
C LYS A 49 -24.71 24.89 21.94
N GLU A 50 -23.80 23.97 22.30
CA GLU A 50 -22.72 24.22 23.28
C GLU A 50 -21.30 24.01 22.74
N SER A 51 -21.05 24.34 21.47
CA SER A 51 -19.66 24.54 21.03
C SER A 51 -19.51 25.62 19.98
N ALA A 52 -20.07 26.79 20.28
CA ALA A 52 -19.40 28.06 19.96
C ALA A 52 -18.39 28.38 21.09
N GLY A 53 -17.56 27.41 21.50
CA GLY A 53 -16.29 27.71 22.16
C GLY A 53 -15.38 28.37 21.12
N PRO A 54 -14.54 29.34 21.50
CA PRO A 54 -14.04 30.37 20.59
C PRO A 54 -13.53 29.72 19.32
N ALA A 55 -13.89 30.30 18.18
CA ALA A 55 -13.29 30.04 16.89
C ALA A 55 -11.77 29.96 17.08
N GLY A 56 -11.30 28.76 17.41
CA GLY A 56 -9.92 28.45 17.66
C GLY A 56 -9.37 28.27 16.29
N LEU A 57 -9.23 29.41 15.59
CA LEU A 57 -8.48 29.60 14.37
C LEU A 57 -8.34 28.26 13.64
N VAL A 58 -9.42 27.79 13.01
CA VAL A 58 -9.24 27.00 11.80
C VAL A 58 -8.77 28.01 10.79
N THR A 59 -7.53 28.42 10.97
CA THR A 59 -6.70 28.90 9.91
C THR A 59 -6.84 27.79 8.88
N THR A 60 -7.60 28.07 7.83
CA THR A 60 -7.29 27.58 6.50
C THR A 60 -5.85 28.01 6.25
N GLN A 61 -4.88 27.31 6.85
CA GLN A 61 -3.55 27.32 6.34
C GLN A 61 -3.78 26.68 4.98
N LYS A 62 -3.80 27.54 3.94
CA LYS A 62 -3.05 27.20 2.74
C LYS A 62 -1.85 26.45 3.27
N VAL A 63 -1.79 25.15 3.02
CA VAL A 63 -0.61 24.34 3.35
C VAL A 63 0.48 24.93 2.48
N VAL A 64 1.05 26.05 2.93
CA VAL A 64 2.35 26.49 2.52
C VAL A 64 3.21 25.34 2.96
N PRO A 65 3.89 24.61 2.05
CA PRO A 65 4.73 23.51 2.46
C PRO A 65 5.72 24.10 3.44
N ALA A 66 5.54 23.80 4.73
CA ALA A 66 6.43 24.24 5.78
C ALA A 66 7.83 23.84 5.32
N LYS A 67 8.72 24.81 5.18
CA LYS A 67 10.13 24.55 4.86
C LYS A 67 10.57 23.46 5.81
N LYS A 68 10.82 22.26 5.27
CA LYS A 68 11.21 21.09 6.05
C LYS A 68 12.32 21.55 6.98
N PRO A 69 12.25 21.28 8.30
CA PRO A 69 13.38 21.58 9.16
C PRO A 69 14.60 20.92 8.52
N ALA A 70 15.66 21.71 8.28
CA ALA A 70 16.85 21.28 7.55
C ALA A 70 17.53 20.06 8.20
N TYR A 71 17.16 19.73 9.45
CA TYR A 71 17.63 18.56 10.15
C TYR A 71 16.57 18.05 11.13
N LEU A 72 16.05 16.85 10.86
CA LEU A 72 15.41 16.03 11.88
C LEU A 72 16.50 15.15 12.49
N PRO A 73 16.65 15.15 13.83
CA PRO A 73 17.62 14.25 14.46
C PRO A 73 17.28 12.80 14.09
N PRO A 74 18.30 11.94 13.88
CA PRO A 74 18.04 10.54 13.56
C PRO A 74 17.19 9.90 14.67
N PRO A 75 16.25 9.01 14.31
CA PRO A 75 15.42 8.32 15.27
C PRO A 75 16.31 7.59 16.28
N ARG A 76 15.99 7.73 17.57
CA ARG A 76 16.75 7.12 18.69
C ARG A 76 15.96 5.98 19.31
N GLY A 77 16.64 5.14 20.08
CA GLY A 77 16.00 4.05 20.84
C GLY A 77 15.42 2.97 19.94
N LYS A 78 14.21 2.50 20.25
CA LYS A 78 13.58 1.35 19.59
C LYS A 78 13.43 1.56 18.08
N ASP A 79 13.05 2.77 17.66
CA ASP A 79 12.83 3.10 16.25
C ASP A 79 14.13 3.05 15.44
N ALA A 80 15.26 3.44 16.05
CA ALA A 80 16.57 3.31 15.44
C ALA A 80 16.90 1.83 15.15
N SER A 81 16.64 0.95 16.12
CA SER A 81 16.87 -0.49 16.00
C SER A 81 15.99 -1.12 14.93
N TYR A 82 14.71 -0.73 14.84
CA TYR A 82 13.81 -1.22 13.80
C TYR A 82 14.26 -0.81 12.39
N LEU A 83 14.68 0.45 12.22
CA LEU A 83 15.16 0.95 10.93
C LEU A 83 16.50 0.31 10.53
N ALA A 84 17.42 0.10 11.47
CA ALA A 84 18.66 -0.60 11.21
C ALA A 84 18.41 -2.06 10.79
N ALA A 85 17.51 -2.76 11.48
CA ALA A 85 17.14 -4.14 11.13
C ALA A 85 16.46 -4.22 9.75
N ALA A 86 15.60 -3.25 9.42
CA ALA A 86 14.96 -3.18 8.11
C ALA A 86 15.98 -2.92 6.99
N LYS A 87 16.92 -1.99 7.19
CA LYS A 87 18.02 -1.71 6.24
C LYS A 87 18.89 -2.95 6.02
N LYS A 88 19.31 -3.62 7.10
CA LYS A 88 20.09 -4.85 7.02
C LYS A 88 19.38 -5.95 6.21
N LYS A 89 18.07 -6.14 6.42
CA LYS A 89 17.28 -7.11 5.63
C LYS A 89 17.22 -6.76 4.14
N MET A 90 17.13 -5.47 3.80
CA MET A 90 17.17 -5.02 2.41
C MET A 90 18.55 -5.23 1.79
N GLU A 91 19.61 -4.92 2.53
CA GLU A 91 21.00 -5.16 2.10
C GLU A 91 21.27 -6.65 1.88
N ASP A 92 20.83 -7.51 2.80
CA ASP A 92 20.96 -8.98 2.66
C ASP A 92 20.19 -9.48 1.43
N ARG A 93 19.01 -8.93 1.15
CA ARG A 93 18.23 -9.25 -0.05
C ARG A 93 18.93 -8.80 -1.32
N LEU A 94 19.45 -7.58 -1.35
CA LEU A 94 20.20 -7.03 -2.49
C LEU A 94 21.50 -7.81 -2.71
N ALA A 95 22.19 -8.22 -1.66
CA ALA A 95 23.38 -9.06 -1.73
C ALA A 95 23.05 -10.46 -2.26
N ALA A 96 21.94 -11.06 -1.80
CA ALA A 96 21.46 -12.35 -2.31
C ALA A 96 21.03 -12.27 -3.79
N GLU A 97 20.39 -11.18 -4.19
CA GLU A 97 20.00 -10.92 -5.58
C GLU A 97 21.22 -10.69 -6.48
N ALA A 98 22.20 -9.91 -6.02
CA ALA A 98 23.48 -9.73 -6.71
C ALA A 98 24.27 -11.04 -6.82
N ALA A 99 24.26 -11.87 -5.77
CA ALA A 99 24.87 -13.20 -5.81
C ALA A 99 24.12 -14.16 -6.75
N ALA A 100 22.80 -14.08 -6.83
CA ALA A 100 22.00 -14.83 -7.79
C ALA A 100 22.25 -14.37 -9.24
N ALA A 101 22.43 -13.06 -9.47
CA ALA A 101 22.77 -12.50 -10.77
C ALA A 101 24.19 -12.89 -11.23
N LYS A 102 25.17 -12.95 -10.33
CA LYS A 102 26.51 -13.48 -10.64
C LYS A 102 26.49 -15.00 -10.92
N ARG A 103 25.63 -15.75 -10.23
CA ARG A 103 25.42 -17.18 -10.49
C ARG A 103 24.63 -17.46 -11.77
N SER A 104 23.85 -16.51 -12.27
CA SER A 104 23.14 -16.65 -13.55
C SER A 104 23.99 -16.23 -14.75
N SER A 105 25.03 -15.40 -14.56
CA SER A 105 26.00 -15.03 -15.61
C SER A 105 27.16 -16.01 -15.75
N VAL A 106 27.56 -16.71 -14.68
CA VAL A 106 28.55 -17.79 -14.73
C VAL A 106 27.85 -19.13 -14.97
N GLY A 107 27.75 -19.51 -16.23
CA GLY A 107 27.60 -20.92 -16.60
C GLY A 107 26.17 -21.46 -16.59
N LYS A 108 25.51 -21.34 -17.74
CA LYS A 108 24.52 -22.30 -18.24
C LYS A 108 25.21 -23.65 -18.51
N LYS A 109 25.74 -24.31 -17.47
CA LYS A 109 26.21 -25.71 -17.47
C LYS A 109 26.40 -26.14 -16.01
N GLY A 110 25.52 -27.02 -15.54
CA GLY A 110 25.65 -27.63 -14.22
C GLY A 110 24.39 -27.47 -13.37
N ARG A 111 23.35 -28.24 -13.68
CA ARG A 111 22.29 -28.55 -12.70
C ARG A 111 22.96 -29.21 -11.50
N GLY A 112 23.07 -28.48 -10.40
CA GLY A 112 23.34 -29.02 -9.07
C GLY A 112 22.50 -28.22 -8.08
N LYS A 113 21.51 -28.87 -7.45
CA LYS A 113 20.66 -28.24 -6.44
C LYS A 113 21.52 -27.78 -5.26
N ALA A 114 22.00 -26.55 -5.28
CA ALA A 114 22.51 -25.90 -4.09
C ALA A 114 21.30 -25.57 -3.20
N LYS A 115 21.13 -26.32 -2.10
CA LYS A 115 20.19 -25.96 -1.04
C LYS A 115 20.71 -24.68 -0.40
N THR A 116 20.02 -23.57 -0.63
CA THR A 116 20.21 -22.33 0.12
C THR A 116 19.98 -22.65 1.60
N PRO A 117 20.93 -22.39 2.51
CA PRO A 117 20.71 -22.63 3.93
C PRO A 117 19.60 -21.69 4.39
N GLY A 118 18.48 -22.25 4.86
CA GLY A 118 17.32 -21.51 5.37
C GLY A 118 16.03 -21.59 4.54
N ARG A 119 16.05 -22.17 3.33
CA ARG A 119 14.82 -22.33 2.54
C ARG A 119 14.15 -23.66 2.85
N ARG A 120 12.97 -23.62 3.49
CA ARG A 120 12.12 -24.81 3.71
C ARG A 120 11.90 -25.51 2.37
N PRO A 121 12.03 -26.85 2.29
CA PRO A 121 11.81 -27.56 1.04
C PRO A 121 10.38 -27.32 0.55
N VAL A 122 10.24 -26.73 -0.64
CA VAL A 122 8.93 -26.56 -1.29
C VAL A 122 8.34 -27.93 -1.60
N THR A 123 7.05 -28.08 -1.36
CA THR A 123 6.35 -29.34 -1.68
C THR A 123 6.29 -29.53 -3.20
N LYS A 124 6.24 -30.79 -3.66
CA LYS A 124 6.16 -31.12 -5.10
C LYS A 124 4.99 -30.44 -5.80
N LYS A 125 3.88 -30.19 -5.09
CA LYS A 125 2.71 -29.46 -5.57
C LYS A 125 3.00 -27.97 -5.81
N GLN A 126 3.65 -27.31 -4.85
CA GLN A 126 4.01 -25.89 -4.96
C GLN A 126 4.98 -25.62 -6.13
N ALA A 127 5.97 -26.49 -6.30
CA ALA A 127 6.89 -26.36 -7.44
C ALA A 127 6.20 -26.50 -8.81
N ALA A 128 5.14 -27.30 -8.90
CA ALA A 128 4.37 -27.46 -10.13
C ALA A 128 3.45 -26.27 -10.40
N GLU A 129 2.88 -25.66 -9.36
CA GLU A 129 2.08 -24.43 -9.51
C GLU A 129 2.94 -23.23 -9.91
N ASP A 130 4.13 -23.08 -9.31
CA ASP A 130 5.07 -22.02 -9.67
C ASP A 130 5.46 -22.13 -11.15
N ALA A 131 5.75 -23.35 -11.64
CA ALA A 131 6.06 -23.58 -13.05
C ALA A 131 4.89 -23.27 -14.00
N ARG A 132 3.65 -23.57 -13.58
CA ARG A 132 2.44 -23.21 -14.35
C ARG A 132 2.21 -21.70 -14.36
N ARG A 133 2.46 -21.01 -13.24
CA ARG A 133 2.35 -19.56 -13.14
C ARG A 133 3.38 -18.86 -14.01
N GLU A 134 4.63 -19.31 -13.97
CA GLU A 134 5.71 -18.77 -14.80
C GLU A 134 5.43 -18.95 -16.31
N LYS A 135 4.88 -20.10 -16.71
CA LYS A 135 4.46 -20.31 -18.11
C LYS A 135 3.35 -19.34 -18.52
N LYS A 136 2.32 -19.18 -17.69
CA LYS A 136 1.21 -18.24 -17.94
C LYS A 136 1.69 -16.79 -18.02
N GLU A 137 2.63 -16.39 -17.16
CA GLU A 137 3.18 -15.03 -17.17
C GLU A 137 4.00 -14.75 -18.44
N LYS A 138 4.81 -15.72 -18.89
CA LYS A 138 5.56 -15.59 -20.15
C LYS A 138 4.62 -15.49 -21.36
N GLU A 139 3.54 -16.26 -21.38
CA GLU A 139 2.53 -16.23 -22.43
C GLU A 139 1.76 -14.89 -22.44
N ALA A 140 1.32 -14.42 -21.27
CA ALA A 140 0.66 -13.12 -21.15
C ALA A 140 1.57 -11.96 -21.59
N LYS A 141 2.87 -12.02 -21.24
CA LYS A 141 3.85 -11.01 -21.67
C LYS A 141 4.09 -11.04 -23.18
N ALA A 142 4.07 -12.21 -23.80
CA ALA A 142 4.15 -12.34 -25.26
C ALA A 142 2.90 -11.77 -25.94
N MET A 143 1.71 -12.06 -25.40
CA MET A 143 0.45 -11.52 -25.93
C MET A 143 0.37 -10.00 -25.79
N ALA A 144 0.72 -9.43 -24.64
CA ALA A 144 0.75 -7.98 -24.46
C ALA A 144 1.73 -7.29 -25.42
N ARG A 145 2.85 -7.94 -25.74
CA ARG A 145 3.80 -7.41 -26.73
C ARG A 145 3.26 -7.48 -28.15
N ALA A 146 2.53 -8.53 -28.50
CA ALA A 146 1.88 -8.67 -29.80
C ALA A 146 0.74 -7.65 -29.97
N GLU A 147 -0.06 -7.45 -28.93
CA GLU A 147 -1.13 -6.45 -28.89
C GLU A 147 -0.57 -5.03 -29.03
N ALA A 148 0.48 -4.70 -28.27
CA ALA A 148 1.16 -3.41 -28.40
C ALA A 148 1.74 -3.19 -29.81
N ALA A 149 2.22 -4.25 -30.48
CA ALA A 149 2.70 -4.17 -31.85
C ALA A 149 1.55 -3.99 -32.86
N ALA A 150 0.41 -4.63 -32.63
CA ALA A 150 -0.80 -4.47 -33.46
C ALA A 150 -1.36 -3.05 -33.34
N SER A 151 -1.47 -2.51 -32.13
CA SER A 151 -1.94 -1.13 -31.90
C SER A 151 -1.00 -0.09 -32.52
N ARG A 152 0.32 -0.33 -32.51
CA ARG A 152 1.28 0.53 -33.21
C ARG A 152 1.09 0.51 -34.73
N ARG A 153 0.89 -0.68 -35.32
CA ARG A 153 0.63 -0.81 -36.77
C ARG A 153 -0.71 -0.21 -37.19
N ALA A 154 -1.73 -0.31 -36.34
CA ALA A 154 -3.03 0.34 -36.58
C ALA A 154 -2.90 1.87 -36.55
N ALA A 155 -2.19 2.42 -35.55
CA ALA A 155 -1.92 3.85 -35.46
C ALA A 155 -1.05 4.40 -36.60
N GLU A 156 -0.17 3.57 -37.17
CA GLU A 156 0.64 3.93 -38.35
C GLU A 156 -0.20 3.98 -39.63
N LYS A 157 -1.12 3.01 -39.83
CA LYS A 157 -2.06 3.03 -40.96
C LYS A 157 -3.04 4.19 -40.93
N GLU A 158 -3.55 4.55 -39.75
CA GLU A 158 -4.42 5.73 -39.58
C GLU A 158 -3.69 7.04 -39.93
N ARG A 159 -2.37 7.11 -39.67
CA ARG A 159 -1.55 8.27 -40.05
C ARG A 159 -1.28 8.36 -41.55
N GLU A 160 -1.20 7.24 -42.26
CA GLU A 160 -1.01 7.21 -43.71
C GLU A 160 -2.31 7.48 -44.50
N GLN A 161 -3.48 7.16 -43.95
CA GLN A 161 -4.78 7.41 -44.62
C GLN A 161 -5.38 8.80 -44.34
N GLY A 162 -4.82 9.53 -43.37
CA GLY A 162 -5.24 10.90 -43.01
C GLY A 162 -4.36 12.01 -43.60
N ALA A 163 -3.50 11.70 -44.58
CA ALA A 163 -2.62 12.64 -45.28
C ALA A 163 -3.04 12.83 -46.74
#